data_AF-A0A143PFL1-F1
#
_entry.id   AF-A0A143PFL1-F1
#
_cell.length_a   1.000
_cell.length_b   1.000
_cell.length_c   1.000
_cell.angle_alpha   90.00
_cell.angle_beta   90.00
_cell.angle_gamma   90.00
#
_symmetry.space_group_name_H-M   'P 1'
#
loop_
_entity.id
_entity.type
_entity.pdbx_description
1 polymer ?
#
loop_
_entity_poly.entity_id
_entity_poly.type
_entity_poly.pdbx_seq_one_letter_code
_entity_poly.pdbx_strand_id
1 'polypeptide(L)'
;MPTTVHIPDPLLKSVDRRAKALGISRNRLVVRALEEAVRVRSGWAPEFLERLRRVDRETSAAADELLNAVKQARRSKEPRDL
;
A
#
# COMPACT_ATOMS: atom_id res chain seq x y z
N MET A 1 -8.81 19.95 -4.88
CA MET A 1 -8.17 21.28 -4.71
C MET A 1 -6.68 21.16 -4.99
N PRO A 2 -6.06 22.07 -5.76
CA PRO A 2 -4.61 22.14 -5.87
C PRO A 2 -4.00 22.60 -4.54
N THR A 3 -2.85 22.02 -4.17
CA THR A 3 -2.09 22.41 -2.97
C THR A 3 -0.78 23.06 -3.41
N THR A 4 -0.41 24.19 -2.81
CA THR A 4 0.86 24.86 -3.07
C THR A 4 1.96 24.23 -2.21
N VAL A 5 3.05 23.84 -2.86
CA VAL A 5 4.24 23.29 -2.18
C VAL A 5 5.47 24.10 -2.58
N HIS A 6 6.34 24.40 -1.61
CA HIS A 6 7.61 25.08 -1.88
C HIS A 6 8.66 24.07 -2.33
N ILE A 7 9.21 24.30 -3.53
CA ILE A 7 10.26 23.46 -4.12
C ILE A 7 11.48 24.35 -4.36
N PRO A 8 12.69 23.96 -3.90
CA PRO A 8 13.90 24.73 -4.15
C PRO A 8 14.16 24.91 -5.66
N ASP A 9 14.59 26.12 -6.07
CA ASP A 9 14.86 26.45 -7.48
C ASP A 9 15.78 25.44 -8.21
N PRO A 10 16.87 24.93 -7.60
CA PRO A 10 17.73 23.96 -8.28
C PRO A 10 17.00 22.65 -8.61
N LEU A 11 16.10 22.22 -7.72
CA LEU A 11 15.29 21.02 -7.91
C LEU A 11 14.21 21.27 -8.97
N LEU A 12 13.54 22.43 -8.91
CA LEU A 12 12.51 22.81 -9.88
C LEU A 12 13.06 22.85 -11.31
N LYS A 13 14.26 23.42 -11.51
CA LYS A 13 14.96 23.41 -12.81
C LYS A 13 15.25 22.00 -13.32
N SER A 14 15.55 21.07 -12.43
CA SER A 14 15.84 19.68 -12.80
C SER A 14 14.57 18.91 -13.16
N VAL A 15 13.47 19.15 -12.42
CA VAL A 15 12.13 18.64 -12.76
C VAL A 15 11.68 19.16 -14.13
N ASP A 16 11.89 20.44 -14.43
CA ASP A 16 11.53 21.03 -15.73
C ASP A 16 12.28 20.39 -16.90
N ARG A 17 13.60 20.21 -16.76
CA ARG A 17 14.40 19.52 -17.78
C ARG A 17 13.90 18.10 -18.01
N ARG A 18 13.57 17.37 -16.95
CA ARG A 18 13.06 15.99 -17.04
C ARG A 18 11.68 15.94 -17.67
N ALA A 19 10.78 16.85 -17.30
CA ALA A 19 9.43 16.92 -17.86
C ALA A 19 9.48 17.21 -19.37
N LYS A 20 10.32 18.16 -19.80
CA LYS A 20 10.56 18.47 -21.21
C LYS A 20 11.10 17.27 -21.99
N ALA A 21 12.09 16.56 -21.45
CA ALA A 21 12.65 15.36 -22.07
C ALA A 21 11.62 14.23 -22.23
N LEU A 22 10.64 14.16 -21.32
CA LEU A 22 9.55 13.17 -21.35
C LEU A 22 8.31 13.63 -22.15
N GLY A 23 8.31 14.86 -22.68
CA GLY A 23 7.16 15.40 -23.41
C GLY A 23 5.90 15.57 -22.56
N ILE A 24 6.04 15.75 -21.23
CA ILE A 24 4.91 15.92 -20.30
C ILE A 24 5.01 17.25 -19.55
N SER A 25 3.89 17.72 -19.00
CA SER A 25 3.90 18.92 -18.15
C SER A 25 4.64 18.67 -16.83
N ARG A 26 5.25 19.72 -16.29
CA ARG A 26 5.86 19.72 -14.94
C ARG A 26 4.93 19.12 -13.89
N ASN A 27 3.68 19.59 -13.86
CA ASN A 27 2.68 19.12 -12.91
C ASN A 27 2.42 17.61 -13.05
N ARG A 28 2.35 17.10 -14.29
CA ARG A 28 2.15 15.66 -14.52
C ARG A 28 3.34 14.83 -14.04
N LEU A 29 4.57 15.34 -14.19
CA LEU A 29 5.76 14.69 -13.64
C LEU A 29 5.73 14.68 -12.10
N VAL A 30 5.39 15.81 -11.47
CA VAL A 30 5.30 15.94 -10.01
C VAL A 30 4.24 14.99 -9.44
N VAL A 31 3.04 14.98 -10.01
CA VAL A 31 1.96 14.07 -9.58
C VAL A 31 2.39 12.61 -9.71
N ARG A 32 2.96 12.21 -10.85
CA ARG A 32 3.47 10.83 -11.03
C ARG A 32 4.53 10.45 -10.01
N ALA A 33 5.47 11.34 -9.72
CA ALA A 33 6.52 11.09 -8.74
C ALA A 33 5.94 10.92 -7.32
N LEU A 34 4.92 11.72 -6.97
CA LEU A 34 4.21 11.59 -5.70
C LEU A 34 3.39 10.30 -5.64
N GLU A 35 2.68 9.94 -6.71
CA GLU A 35 1.96 8.67 -6.82
C GLU A 35 2.91 7.49 -6.61
N GLU A 36 4.05 7.46 -7.30
CA GLU A 36 5.08 6.43 -7.16
C GLU A 36 5.61 6.35 -5.71
N ALA A 37 5.97 7.51 -5.14
CA ALA A 37 6.51 7.59 -3.78
C ALA A 37 5.50 7.13 -2.72
N VAL A 38 4.21 7.37 -2.94
CA VAL A 38 3.13 6.97 -2.02
C VAL A 38 2.69 5.52 -2.27
N ARG A 39 2.83 5.00 -3.49
CA ARG A 39 2.44 3.64 -3.88
C ARG A 39 3.21 2.55 -3.10
N VAL A 40 4.38 2.88 -2.55
CA VAL A 40 5.16 1.99 -1.66
C VAL A 40 4.49 1.79 -0.28
N ARG A 41 3.41 2.49 0.05
CA ARG A 41 2.74 2.39 1.37
C ARG A 41 1.27 2.00 1.36
N SER A 42 0.70 1.57 0.24
CA SER A 42 -0.69 1.06 0.21
C SER A 42 -0.80 -0.43 0.57
N GLY A 43 0.32 -1.14 0.64
CA GLY A 43 0.41 -2.52 1.16
C GLY A 43 0.93 -2.55 2.60
N TRP A 44 0.64 -3.64 3.31
CA TRP A 44 1.33 -3.96 4.55
C TRP A 44 2.84 -4.01 4.28
N ALA A 45 3.64 -3.40 5.16
CA ALA A 45 5.09 -3.46 5.05
C ALA A 45 5.56 -4.92 4.97
N PRO A 46 6.48 -5.31 4.07
CA PRO A 46 6.95 -6.69 3.97
C PRO A 46 7.45 -7.26 5.31
N GLU A 47 8.12 -6.42 6.11
CA GLU A 47 8.62 -6.77 7.44
C GLU A 47 7.48 -7.09 8.41
N PHE A 48 6.34 -6.41 8.26
CA PHE A 48 5.15 -6.70 9.04
C PHE A 48 4.55 -8.06 8.68
N LEU A 49 4.47 -8.39 7.38
CA LEU A 49 3.99 -9.70 6.91
C LEU A 49 4.93 -10.83 7.34
N GLU A 50 6.24 -10.62 7.29
CA GLU A 50 7.23 -11.57 7.79
C GLU A 50 7.09 -11.81 9.30
N ARG A 51 6.76 -10.76 10.06
CA ARG A 51 6.51 -10.91 11.50
C ARG A 51 5.25 -11.72 11.78
N LEU A 52 4.19 -11.57 10.98
CA LEU A 52 2.98 -12.39 11.09
C LEU A 52 3.22 -13.87 10.75
N ARG A 53 4.20 -14.19 9.91
CA ARG A 53 4.56 -15.58 9.59
C ARG A 53 5.26 -16.30 10.74
N ARG A 54 5.80 -15.56 11.72
CA ARG A 54 6.54 -16.11 12.87
C ARG A 54 5.65 -16.32 14.11
N VAL A 55 4.36 -16.53 13.89
CA VAL A 55 3.39 -16.85 14.95
C VAL A 55 3.74 -18.20 15.60
N ASP A 56 3.61 -18.26 16.92
CA ASP A 56 3.85 -19.47 17.70
C ASP A 56 2.72 -20.51 17.49
N ARG A 57 2.99 -21.76 17.88
CA ARG A 57 2.06 -22.88 17.65
C ARG A 57 0.74 -22.73 18.41
N GLU A 58 0.76 -22.12 19.59
CA GLU A 58 -0.43 -21.95 20.43
C GLU A 58 -1.40 -20.96 19.78
N THR A 59 -0.87 -19.81 19.36
CA THR A 59 -1.65 -18.80 18.64
C THR A 59 -2.20 -19.33 17.31
N SER A 60 -1.42 -20.14 16.58
CA SER A 60 -1.90 -20.80 15.35
C SER A 60 -3.07 -21.74 15.62
N ALA A 61 -2.98 -22.58 16.66
CA ALA A 61 -4.06 -23.50 17.03
C ALA A 61 -5.33 -22.76 17.46
N ALA A 62 -5.19 -21.69 18.25
CA ALA A 62 -6.33 -20.86 18.68
C ALA A 62 -7.04 -20.19 17.48
N ALA A 63 -6.30 -19.76 16.46
CA ALA A 63 -6.89 -19.21 15.23
C ALA A 63 -7.68 -20.26 14.44
N ASP A 64 -7.18 -21.50 14.36
CA ASP A 64 -7.88 -22.61 13.70
C ASP A 64 -9.18 -22.98 14.45
N GLU A 65 -9.14 -23.04 15.77
CA GLU A 65 -10.32 -23.27 16.61
C GLU A 65 -11.38 -22.18 16.42
N LEU A 66 -10.97 -20.91 16.43
CA LEU A 66 -11.85 -19.77 16.17
C LEU A 66 -12.50 -19.88 14.79
N LEU A 67 -11.71 -20.19 13.75
CA LEU A 67 -12.22 -20.32 12.40
C LEU A 67 -13.24 -21.45 12.28
N ASN A 68 -12.98 -22.58 12.94
CA ASN A 68 -13.91 -23.72 13.00
C ASN A 68 -15.22 -23.35 13.70
N ALA A 69 -15.15 -22.65 14.83
CA ALA A 69 -16.33 -22.18 15.55
C ALA A 69 -17.18 -21.23 14.68
N VAL A 70 -16.54 -20.30 13.97
CA VAL A 70 -17.22 -19.38 13.04
C VAL A 70 -17.89 -20.15 11.89
N LYS A 71 -17.20 -21.14 11.31
CA LYS A 71 -17.77 -22.00 10.24
C LYS A 71 -19.00 -22.76 10.74
N GLN A 72 -18.96 -23.33 11.94
CA GLN A 72 -20.07 -24.08 12.53
C GLN A 72 -21.26 -23.18 12.90
N ALA A 73 -21.00 -21.96 13.38
CA ALA A 73 -22.04 -21.01 13.76
C ALA A 73 -22.74 -20.37 12.54
N ARG A 74 -22.14 -20.44 11.36
CA ARG A 74 -22.66 -19.83 10.13
C ARG A 74 -23.80 -20.67 9.54
N ARG A 75 -25.04 -20.36 9.93
CA ARG A 75 -26.25 -21.09 9.49
C ARG A 75 -26.98 -20.48 8.28
N SER A 76 -26.73 -19.22 7.95
CA SER A 76 -27.57 -18.48 6.97
C SER A 76 -26.90 -18.14 5.63
N LYS A 77 -25.60 -18.35 5.46
CA LYS A 77 -24.89 -18.02 4.22
C LYS A 77 -23.85 -19.08 3.92
N GLU A 78 -23.80 -19.57 2.68
CA GLU A 78 -22.79 -20.55 2.27
C GLU A 78 -21.35 -20.04 2.53
N PRO A 79 -20.42 -20.93 2.89
CA PRO A 79 -19.01 -20.60 3.01
C PRO A 79 -18.49 -20.07 1.66
N ARG A 80 -17.65 -19.03 1.69
CA ARG A 80 -16.83 -18.68 0.52
C ARG A 80 -15.53 -19.44 0.67
N ASP A 81 -15.09 -20.10 -0.39
CA ASP A 81 -13.73 -20.62 -0.46
C ASP A 81 -12.76 -19.44 -0.41
N LEU A 82 -11.87 -19.48 0.58
CA LEU A 82 -10.80 -18.51 0.81
C LEU A 82 -9.51 -19.02 0.18
#